data_AF-A0A3D8HK72-F1
#
_entry.id   AF-A0A3D8HK72-F1
#
_cell.length_a   1.000
_cell.length_b   1.000
_cell.length_c   1.000
_cell.angle_alpha   90.00
_cell.angle_beta   90.00
_cell.angle_gamma   90.00
#
_symmetry.space_group_name_H-M   'P 1'
#
loop_
_entity.id
_entity.type
_entity.pdbx_description
1 polymer ?
#
loop_
_entity_poly.entity_id
_entity_poly.type
_entity_poly.pdbx_seq_one_letter_code
_entity_poly.pdbx_strand_id
1 'polypeptide(L)'
;MLSDFLTPDGEVDFGKLELVSEPMPQRLNYQNFLAQFRNTQKATIKTPIANIEVNPKYMFYHLTKSGDKQNKIKGNGKENRIWLSGGMLKTLQNPLFVARDTQDTYYFYKAFKNDKGLINLVSIAAPNKNLKMIYKTSYNGTSKRVRDIIKKYELIYEAS
;
A
#
# COMPACT_ATOMS: atom_id res chain seq x y z
N MET A 1 -19.22 -2.52 4.50
CA MET A 1 -18.78 -2.08 5.84
C MET A 1 -17.57 -2.92 6.19
N LEU A 2 -16.47 -2.38 6.74
CA LEU A 2 -15.26 -3.19 6.95
C LEU A 2 -15.46 -4.45 7.81
N SER A 3 -16.46 -4.43 8.70
CA SER A 3 -16.88 -5.59 9.49
C SER A 3 -17.32 -6.78 8.63
N ASP A 4 -17.73 -6.56 7.39
CA ASP A 4 -18.11 -7.62 6.46
C ASP A 4 -16.92 -8.52 6.13
N PHE A 5 -15.68 -8.01 6.21
CA PHE A 5 -14.45 -8.78 6.03
C PHE A 5 -13.96 -9.47 7.30
N LEU A 6 -14.81 -9.55 8.34
CA LEU A 6 -14.52 -10.30 9.55
C LEU A 6 -15.44 -11.51 9.69
N THR A 7 -14.91 -12.60 10.24
CA THR A 7 -15.69 -13.74 10.73
C THR A 7 -16.43 -13.36 12.02
N PRO A 8 -17.41 -14.16 12.48
CA PRO A 8 -18.07 -13.93 13.77
C PRO A 8 -17.09 -13.86 14.97
N ASP A 9 -16.00 -14.62 14.92
CA ASP A 9 -14.93 -14.59 15.93
C ASP A 9 -14.02 -13.37 15.80
N GLY A 10 -14.26 -12.52 14.81
CA GLY A 10 -13.52 -11.29 14.56
C GLY A 10 -12.15 -11.48 13.92
N GLU A 11 -11.91 -12.63 13.30
CA GLU A 11 -10.78 -12.89 12.42
C GLU A 11 -11.04 -12.38 11.00
N VAL A 12 -9.99 -12.25 10.18
CA VAL A 12 -10.18 -11.82 8.77
C VAL A 12 -10.84 -12.93 7.98
N ASP A 13 -11.95 -12.62 7.32
CA ASP A 13 -12.61 -13.50 6.36
C ASP A 13 -11.89 -13.43 5.00
N PHE A 14 -10.91 -14.32 4.82
CA PHE A 14 -10.12 -14.39 3.59
C PHE A 14 -10.92 -14.82 2.37
N GLY A 15 -12.01 -15.58 2.56
CA GLY A 15 -12.89 -15.97 1.46
C GLY A 15 -13.58 -14.74 0.86
N LYS A 16 -14.09 -13.85 1.72
CA LYS A 16 -14.69 -12.59 1.26
C LYS A 16 -13.67 -11.65 0.63
N LEU A 17 -12.46 -11.55 1.19
CA LEU A 17 -11.39 -10.75 0.58
C LEU A 17 -10.97 -11.28 -0.79
N GLU A 18 -10.96 -12.61 -0.97
CA GLU A 18 -10.65 -13.23 -2.25
C GLU A 18 -11.73 -12.97 -3.30
N LEU A 19 -13.01 -12.96 -2.93
CA LEU A 19 -14.12 -12.62 -3.82
C LEU A 19 -14.01 -11.19 -4.38
N VAL A 20 -13.53 -10.24 -3.59
CA VAL A 20 -13.32 -8.84 -4.01
C VAL A 20 -11.90 -8.58 -4.53
N SER A 21 -11.04 -9.60 -4.56
CA SER A 21 -9.65 -9.46 -4.98
C SER A 21 -9.51 -9.38 -6.50
N GLU A 22 -8.62 -8.49 -6.93
CA GLU A 22 -8.27 -8.34 -8.34
C GLU A 22 -6.99 -9.11 -8.68
N PRO A 23 -6.77 -9.50 -9.94
CA PRO A 23 -5.47 -10.02 -10.37
C PRO A 23 -4.34 -9.03 -10.02
N MET A 24 -3.28 -9.53 -9.38
CA MET A 24 -2.11 -8.74 -9.05
C MET A 24 -1.47 -8.20 -10.35
N PRO A 25 -1.28 -6.88 -10.50
CA PRO A 25 -0.60 -6.34 -11.66
C PRO A 25 0.83 -6.88 -11.78
N GLN A 26 1.31 -7.02 -13.01
CA GLN A 26 2.65 -7.55 -13.27
C GLN A 26 3.72 -6.74 -12.54
N ARG A 27 4.73 -7.46 -12.02
CA ARG A 27 5.91 -6.83 -11.43
C ARG A 27 6.56 -5.90 -12.45
N LEU A 28 6.76 -4.65 -12.05
CA LEU A 28 7.48 -3.66 -12.83
C LEU A 28 8.97 -3.68 -12.47
N ASN A 29 9.81 -3.60 -13.50
CA ASN A 29 11.21 -3.24 -13.33
C ASN A 29 11.33 -1.74 -13.00
N TYR A 30 12.54 -1.28 -12.70
CA TYR A 30 12.76 0.12 -12.28
C TYR A 30 12.30 1.14 -13.32
N GLN A 31 12.65 0.94 -14.59
CA GLN A 31 12.29 1.86 -15.67
C GLN A 31 10.77 1.94 -15.86
N ASN A 32 10.10 0.79 -15.95
CA ASN A 32 8.64 0.72 -16.09
C ASN A 32 7.92 1.26 -14.86
N PHE A 33 8.49 1.07 -13.67
CA PHE A 33 7.92 1.66 -12.46
C PHE A 33 7.96 3.18 -12.51
N LEU A 34 9.11 3.77 -12.88
CA LEU A 34 9.28 5.22 -12.99
C LEU A 34 8.43 5.83 -14.10
N ALA A 35 8.21 5.11 -15.20
CA ALA A 35 7.39 5.57 -16.33
C ALA A 35 5.93 5.85 -15.94
N GLN A 36 5.44 5.35 -14.80
CA GLN A 36 4.12 5.69 -14.28
C GLN A 36 4.02 7.13 -13.75
N PHE A 37 5.16 7.83 -13.59
CA PHE A 37 5.22 9.15 -12.99
C PHE A 37 5.78 10.17 -13.97
N ARG A 38 5.11 11.33 -14.10
CA ARG A 38 5.58 12.45 -14.93
C ARG A 38 6.92 13.02 -14.45
N ASN A 39 7.20 12.93 -13.15
CA ASN A 39 8.45 13.39 -12.55
C ASN A 39 8.96 12.33 -11.57
N THR A 40 10.19 11.87 -11.79
CA THR A 40 10.78 10.75 -11.04
C THR A 40 11.45 11.16 -9.74
N GLN A 41 11.62 12.46 -9.48
CA GLN A 41 12.22 13.00 -8.24
C GLN A 41 11.15 13.43 -7.23
N LYS A 42 10.04 13.98 -7.73
CA LYS A 42 8.90 14.40 -6.92
C LYS A 42 7.63 14.32 -7.75
N ALA A 43 6.70 13.47 -7.31
CA ALA A 43 5.40 13.29 -7.92
C ALA A 43 4.30 13.47 -6.88
N THR A 44 3.09 13.71 -7.39
CA THR A 44 1.87 13.72 -6.59
C THR A 44 0.95 12.62 -7.09
N ILE A 45 0.53 11.74 -6.18
CA ILE A 45 -0.49 10.71 -6.44
C ILE A 45 -1.81 11.25 -5.90
N LYS A 46 -2.81 11.37 -6.77
CA LYS A 46 -4.19 11.65 -6.35
C LYS A 46 -4.76 10.37 -5.73
N THR A 47 -5.33 10.47 -4.54
CA THR A 47 -6.02 9.37 -3.85
C THR A 47 -7.42 9.81 -3.44
N PRO A 48 -8.29 8.89 -2.98
CA PRO A 48 -9.64 9.24 -2.55
C PRO A 48 -9.70 10.16 -1.33
N ILE A 49 -8.65 10.20 -0.50
CA ILE A 49 -8.66 10.97 0.76
C ILE A 49 -7.79 12.23 0.71
N ALA A 50 -6.71 12.23 -0.08
CA ALA A 50 -5.75 13.33 -0.17
C ALA A 50 -4.76 13.16 -1.32
N ASN A 51 -4.10 14.24 -1.72
CA ASN A 51 -2.93 14.16 -2.58
C ASN A 51 -1.70 13.71 -1.77
N ILE A 52 -1.01 12.66 -2.24
CA ILE A 52 0.21 12.14 -1.61
C ILE A 52 1.42 12.59 -2.41
N GLU A 53 2.36 13.26 -1.75
CA GLU A 53 3.68 13.54 -2.31
C GLU A 53 4.58 12.31 -2.16
N VAL A 54 5.31 11.99 -3.23
CA VAL A 54 6.21 10.85 -3.28
C VAL A 54 7.46 11.19 -4.08
N ASN A 55 8.59 10.57 -3.70
CA ASN A 55 9.74 10.42 -4.58
C ASN A 55 9.65 9.02 -5.22
N PRO A 56 9.34 8.89 -6.52
CA PRO A 56 9.18 7.58 -7.18
C PRO A 56 10.39 6.66 -7.08
N LYS A 57 11.62 7.20 -7.13
CA LYS A 57 12.83 6.39 -6.95
C LYS A 57 12.89 5.78 -5.56
N TYR A 58 12.68 6.62 -4.53
CA TYR A 58 12.59 6.14 -3.16
C TYR A 58 11.49 5.10 -3.00
N MET A 59 10.31 5.34 -3.56
CA MET A 59 9.18 4.41 -3.50
C MET A 59 9.54 3.03 -4.06
N PHE A 60 10.22 2.96 -5.20
CA PHE A 60 10.69 1.70 -5.78
C PHE A 60 11.76 1.03 -4.92
N TYR A 61 12.82 1.75 -4.54
CA TYR A 61 13.92 1.16 -3.79
C TYR A 61 13.54 0.80 -2.36
N HIS A 62 12.53 1.43 -1.78
CA HIS A 62 12.01 1.03 -0.48
C HIS A 62 11.26 -0.31 -0.52
N LEU A 63 10.93 -0.84 -1.70
CA LEU A 63 10.49 -2.24 -1.83
C LEU A 63 11.64 -3.24 -1.66
N THR A 64 12.90 -2.83 -1.81
CA THR A 64 14.04 -3.74 -1.67
C THR A 64 14.60 -3.68 -0.26
N LYS A 65 15.29 -4.75 0.15
CA LYS A 65 15.94 -4.81 1.47
C LYS A 65 17.04 -3.75 1.57
N SER A 66 17.88 -3.66 0.54
CA SER A 66 19.13 -2.89 0.57
C SER A 66 19.05 -1.51 -0.07
N GLY A 67 17.97 -1.21 -0.81
CA GLY A 67 17.84 0.03 -1.57
C GLY A 67 18.77 0.11 -2.77
N ASP A 68 19.20 1.33 -3.11
CA ASP A 68 20.20 1.63 -4.12
C ASP A 68 21.47 2.16 -3.45
N LYS A 69 22.53 1.35 -3.45
CA LYS A 69 23.82 1.74 -2.86
C LYS A 69 24.51 2.84 -3.67
N GLN A 70 24.36 2.83 -4.99
CA GLN A 70 25.04 3.78 -5.87
C GLN A 70 24.48 5.18 -5.68
N ASN A 71 23.15 5.30 -5.65
CA ASN A 71 22.46 6.58 -5.46
C ASN A 71 22.11 6.89 -4.00
N LYS A 72 22.64 6.10 -3.04
CA LYS A 72 22.44 6.25 -1.59
C LYS A 72 20.97 6.29 -1.16
N ILE A 73 20.09 5.57 -1.86
CA ILE A 73 18.67 5.47 -1.53
C ILE A 73 18.49 4.27 -0.60
N LYS A 74 17.97 4.51 0.60
CA LYS A 74 17.76 3.43 1.59
C LYS A 74 16.58 2.54 1.18
N GLY A 75 16.77 1.22 1.33
CA GLY A 75 15.69 0.24 1.26
C GLY A 75 14.91 0.15 2.58
N ASN A 76 14.02 -0.83 2.68
CA ASN A 76 13.26 -1.06 3.91
C ASN A 76 14.06 -1.80 5.01
N GLY A 77 15.23 -2.35 4.69
CA GLY A 77 16.11 -3.05 5.63
C GLY A 77 15.65 -4.45 6.05
N LYS A 78 14.43 -4.87 5.72
CA LYS A 78 13.82 -6.11 6.18
C LYS A 78 13.85 -7.20 5.11
N GLU A 79 13.29 -6.91 3.93
CA GLU A 79 13.04 -7.94 2.90
C GLU A 79 12.87 -7.35 1.49
N ASN A 80 12.91 -8.23 0.48
CA ASN A 80 12.71 -7.87 -0.92
C ASN A 80 11.25 -8.09 -1.32
N ARG A 81 10.53 -6.99 -1.48
CA ARG A 81 9.11 -6.91 -1.85
C ARG A 81 8.90 -6.33 -3.24
N ILE A 82 9.92 -6.41 -4.10
CA ILE A 82 9.90 -5.82 -5.45
C ILE A 82 8.75 -6.35 -6.32
N TRP A 83 8.27 -7.55 -6.01
CA TRP A 83 7.11 -8.17 -6.67
C TRP A 83 5.80 -7.40 -6.44
N LEU A 84 5.74 -6.52 -5.43
CA LEU A 84 4.60 -5.62 -5.19
C LEU A 84 4.55 -4.41 -6.12
N SER A 85 5.61 -4.14 -6.90
CA SER A 85 5.79 -2.87 -7.60
C SER A 85 4.66 -2.50 -8.57
N GLY A 86 4.01 -3.50 -9.18
CA GLY A 86 2.86 -3.27 -10.07
C GLY A 86 1.57 -2.86 -9.34
N GLY A 87 1.40 -3.27 -8.08
CA GLY A 87 0.15 -3.04 -7.34
C GLY A 87 0.09 -1.71 -6.60
N MET A 88 1.24 -1.09 -6.30
CA MET A 88 1.31 0.05 -5.38
C MET A 88 0.49 1.26 -5.81
N LEU A 89 0.61 1.67 -7.08
CA LEU A 89 -0.07 2.85 -7.58
C LEU A 89 -1.59 2.64 -7.53
N LYS A 90 -2.04 1.44 -7.91
CA LYS A 90 -3.44 1.04 -7.84
C LYS A 90 -3.97 0.99 -6.41
N THR A 91 -3.19 0.52 -5.44
CA THR A 91 -3.57 0.55 -4.02
C THR A 91 -3.73 1.97 -3.49
N LEU A 92 -2.88 2.91 -3.90
CA LEU A 92 -2.99 4.30 -3.48
C LEU A 92 -4.16 5.03 -4.16
N GLN A 93 -4.39 4.77 -5.45
CA GLN A 93 -5.43 5.45 -6.23
C GLN A 93 -6.82 4.86 -6.02
N ASN A 94 -6.92 3.53 -5.99
CA ASN A 94 -8.18 2.78 -5.94
C ASN A 94 -8.14 1.71 -4.82
N PRO A 95 -7.89 2.11 -3.55
CA PRO A 95 -7.92 1.18 -2.43
C PRO A 95 -9.32 0.56 -2.27
N LEU A 96 -9.39 -0.64 -1.68
CA LEU A 96 -10.66 -1.17 -1.18
C LEU A 96 -11.14 -0.33 0.01
N PHE A 97 -10.21 0.07 0.89
CA PHE A 97 -10.48 1.01 1.95
C PHE A 97 -9.22 1.74 2.41
N VAL A 98 -9.41 2.85 3.11
CA VAL A 98 -8.37 3.59 3.82
C VAL A 98 -8.75 3.73 5.28
N ALA A 99 -7.82 3.42 6.17
CA ALA A 99 -8.00 3.60 7.60
C ALA A 99 -6.86 4.42 8.22
N ARG A 100 -7.13 5.07 9.36
CA ARG A 100 -6.21 5.95 10.09
C ARG A 100 -5.96 5.45 11.50
N ASP A 101 -4.69 5.35 11.89
CA ASP A 101 -4.32 5.05 13.27
C ASP A 101 -4.27 6.30 14.16
N THR A 102 -4.03 6.11 15.45
CA THR A 102 -3.95 7.20 16.44
C THR A 102 -2.74 8.12 16.27
N GLN A 103 -1.81 7.81 15.37
CA GLN A 103 -0.63 8.59 15.04
C GLN A 103 -0.78 9.35 13.72
N ASP A 104 -2.01 9.46 13.19
CA ASP A 104 -2.32 10.02 11.86
C ASP A 104 -1.57 9.31 10.72
N THR A 105 -1.32 8.00 10.86
CA THR A 105 -0.81 7.15 9.78
C THR A 105 -1.98 6.56 9.02
N TYR A 106 -1.94 6.69 7.69
CA TYR A 106 -2.99 6.26 6.78
C TYR A 106 -2.58 4.97 6.06
N TYR A 107 -3.48 4.00 6.07
CA TYR A 107 -3.30 2.66 5.56
C TYR A 107 -4.24 2.44 4.37
N PHE A 108 -3.69 2.52 3.17
CA PHE A 108 -4.37 2.21 1.92
C PHE A 108 -4.31 0.71 1.72
N TYR A 109 -5.45 0.04 1.78
CA TYR A 109 -5.52 -1.41 1.65
C TYR A 109 -6.17 -1.80 0.31
N LYS A 110 -5.58 -2.77 -0.38
CA LYS A 110 -6.22 -3.44 -1.51
C LYS A 110 -5.88 -4.93 -1.51
N ALA A 111 -6.90 -5.76 -1.72
CA ALA A 111 -6.75 -7.18 -1.93
C ALA A 111 -6.44 -7.48 -3.40
N PHE A 112 -5.40 -8.27 -3.64
CA PHE A 112 -5.08 -8.84 -4.94
C PHE A 112 -4.98 -10.36 -4.82
N LYS A 113 -4.94 -11.05 -5.96
CA LYS A 113 -4.65 -12.48 -6.04
C LYS A 113 -3.62 -12.78 -7.12
N ASN A 114 -2.83 -13.82 -6.89
CA ASN A 114 -1.97 -14.45 -7.89
C ASN A 114 -2.09 -15.98 -7.81
N ASP A 115 -1.23 -16.67 -8.55
CA ASP A 115 -1.06 -18.13 -8.53
C ASP A 115 -0.80 -18.73 -7.13
N LYS A 116 -0.32 -17.91 -6.19
CA LYS A 116 -0.01 -18.31 -4.81
C LYS A 116 -1.11 -17.92 -3.81
N GLY A 117 -2.21 -17.34 -4.29
CA GLY A 117 -3.35 -16.93 -3.47
C GLY A 117 -3.40 -15.42 -3.20
N LEU A 118 -4.01 -15.08 -2.07
CA LEU A 118 -4.32 -13.69 -1.72
C LEU A 118 -3.08 -12.88 -1.35
N ILE A 119 -3.02 -11.66 -1.85
CA ILE A 119 -2.03 -10.63 -1.54
C ILE A 119 -2.77 -9.46 -0.89
N ASN A 120 -2.40 -9.15 0.34
CA ASN A 120 -2.97 -8.06 1.13
C ASN A 120 -2.09 -6.81 0.98
N LEU A 121 -2.15 -6.12 -0.14
CA LEU A 121 -1.24 -4.99 -0.37
C LEU A 121 -1.66 -3.79 0.47
N VAL A 122 -0.77 -3.36 1.36
CA VAL A 122 -0.93 -2.16 2.18
C VAL A 122 0.11 -1.13 1.80
N SER A 123 -0.33 0.07 1.43
CA SER A 123 0.53 1.24 1.26
C SER A 123 0.28 2.24 2.39
N ILE A 124 1.35 2.81 2.93
CA ILE A 124 1.29 3.75 4.07
C ILE A 124 1.67 5.15 3.61
N ALA A 125 0.89 6.13 4.07
CA ALA A 125 1.25 7.54 4.04
C ALA A 125 1.00 8.20 5.41
N ALA A 126 1.72 9.27 5.69
CA ALA A 126 1.52 10.06 6.91
C ALA A 126 1.86 11.53 6.65
N PRO A 127 1.22 12.48 7.36
CA PRO A 127 1.54 13.89 7.22
C PRO A 127 2.99 14.17 7.63
N ASN A 128 3.63 15.11 6.95
CA ASN A 128 4.88 15.70 7.42
C ASN A 128 4.60 16.88 8.36
N LYS A 129 5.65 17.56 8.84
CA LYS A 129 5.55 18.74 9.71
C LYS A 129 4.71 19.88 9.13
N ASN A 130 4.58 19.95 7.80
CA ASN A 130 3.78 20.96 7.09
C ASN A 130 2.41 20.40 6.67
N LEU A 131 1.93 19.34 7.33
CA LEU A 131 0.66 18.66 7.09
C LEU A 131 0.47 18.11 5.66
N LYS A 132 1.54 18.02 4.86
CA LYS A 132 1.49 17.37 3.54
C LYS A 132 1.60 15.87 3.70
N MET A 133 0.69 15.13 3.08
CA MET A 133 0.72 13.67 3.07
C MET A 133 1.90 13.15 2.25
N ILE A 134 2.78 12.37 2.90
CA ILE A 134 3.98 11.79 2.28
C ILE A 134 3.88 10.26 2.30
N TYR A 135 4.18 9.62 1.18
CA TYR A 135 4.34 8.17 1.10
C TYR A 135 5.46 7.67 2.01
N LYS A 136 5.23 6.54 2.70
CA LYS A 136 6.22 5.91 3.59
C LYS A 136 6.70 4.57 3.09
N THR A 137 5.78 3.63 2.82
CA THR A 137 6.15 2.26 2.45
C THR A 137 4.97 1.47 1.88
N SER A 138 5.25 0.31 1.30
CA SER A 138 4.25 -0.69 0.94
C SER A 138 4.72 -2.09 1.33
N TYR A 139 3.78 -2.96 1.68
CA TYR A 139 4.05 -4.33 2.10
C TYR A 139 2.84 -5.24 1.91
N ASN A 140 3.08 -6.55 1.92
CA ASN A 140 2.02 -7.55 2.03
C ASN A 140 1.64 -7.70 3.51
N GLY A 141 0.42 -7.32 3.86
CA GLY A 141 -0.10 -7.38 5.23
C GLY A 141 -0.34 -8.81 5.69
N THR A 142 0.10 -9.13 6.91
CA THR A 142 -0.28 -10.39 7.57
C THR A 142 -1.74 -10.33 7.99
N SER A 143 -2.35 -11.49 8.25
CA SER A 143 -3.72 -11.60 8.76
C SER A 143 -3.95 -10.71 9.98
N LYS A 144 -3.02 -10.77 10.95
CA LYS A 144 -3.05 -9.91 12.13
C LYS A 144 -3.03 -8.43 11.79
N ARG A 145 -2.19 -8.02 10.83
CA ARG A 145 -2.04 -6.61 10.46
C ARG A 145 -3.30 -6.08 9.77
N VAL A 146 -3.88 -6.85 8.85
CA VAL A 146 -5.14 -6.49 8.18
C VAL A 146 -6.29 -6.44 9.19
N ARG A 147 -6.38 -7.41 10.10
CA ARG A 147 -7.35 -7.41 11.21
C ARG A 147 -7.22 -6.18 12.09
N ASP A 148 -5.99 -5.84 12.49
CA ASP A 148 -5.74 -4.67 13.33
C ASP A 148 -6.15 -3.38 12.61
N ILE A 149 -5.90 -3.27 11.30
CA ILE A 149 -6.37 -2.13 10.49
C ILE A 149 -7.90 -2.07 10.47
N ILE A 150 -8.59 -3.18 10.21
CA ILE A 150 -10.06 -3.22 10.13
C ILE A 150 -10.71 -2.90 11.48
N LYS A 151 -10.17 -3.44 12.59
CA LYS A 151 -10.85 -3.40 13.89
C LYS A 151 -10.47 -2.21 14.77
N LYS A 152 -9.25 -1.69 14.62
CA LYS A 152 -8.69 -0.73 15.60
C LYS A 152 -8.51 0.67 15.01
N TYR A 153 -8.48 0.79 13.70
CA TYR A 153 -8.23 2.07 13.04
C TYR A 153 -9.55 2.67 12.58
N GLU A 154 -9.57 3.99 12.50
CA GLU A 154 -10.72 4.74 12.02
C GLU A 154 -10.86 4.54 10.51
N LEU A 155 -12.04 4.14 10.04
CA LEU A 155 -12.34 4.07 8.62
C LEU A 155 -12.48 5.49 8.05
N ILE A 156 -11.66 5.82 7.05
CA ILE A 156 -11.65 7.12 6.38
C ILE A 156 -12.33 7.04 5.00
N TYR A 157 -12.19 5.91 4.32
CA TYR A 157 -12.75 5.68 3.00
C TYR A 157 -13.02 4.20 2.79
N GLU A 158 -14.15 3.84 2.19
CA GLU A 158 -14.47 2.49 1.72
C GLU A 158 -14.95 2.62 0.26
N ALA A 159 -14.43 1.76 -0.62
CA ALA A 159 -14.88 1.72 -2.01
C ALA A 159 -16.33 1.25 -2.08
N SER A 160 -17.13 1.93 -2.91
CA SER A 160 -18.54 1.60 -3.19
C SER A 160 -18.68 0.46 -4.19
#